data_AF-A0A9D0NSR2-F1
#
_entry.id   AF-A0A9D0NSR2-F1
#
_cell.length_a   1.000
_cell.length_b   1.000
_cell.length_c   1.000
_cell.angle_alpha   90.00
_cell.angle_beta   90.00
_cell.angle_gamma   90.00
#
_symmetry.space_group_name_H-M   'P 1'
#
loop_
_entity.id
_entity.type
_entity.pdbx_description
1 polymer ?
#
loop_
_entity_poly.entity_id
_entity_poly.type
_entity_poly.pdbx_seq_one_letter_code
_entity_poly.pdbx_strand_id
1 'polypeptide(L)'
;MSEPELTTEERVLRMMKSVLTSVARDTAPRPGTRHPLSDNTIQGIRECLMLISVRERELGEEHGRDMSARPRYIDEPKTEVVVPLNVDTMKQGLKKDSAD
;
A
#
# COMPACT_ATOMS: atom_id res chain seq x y z
N MET A 1 11.52 -9.10 12.17
CA MET A 1 10.35 -8.48 11.52
C MET A 1 9.76 -9.55 10.63
N SER A 2 8.75 -10.26 11.12
CA SER A 2 8.07 -11.29 10.33
C SER A 2 7.16 -10.57 9.34
N GLU A 3 7.41 -10.68 8.03
CA GLU A 3 6.44 -10.21 7.04
C GLU A 3 5.11 -10.92 7.32
N PRO A 4 3.99 -10.18 7.42
CA PRO A 4 2.70 -10.82 7.61
C PRO A 4 2.45 -11.74 6.42
N GLU A 5 2.12 -13.00 6.70
CA GLU A 5 1.85 -13.98 5.67
C GLU A 5 0.71 -13.46 4.79
N LEU A 6 0.98 -13.24 3.50
CA LEU A 6 0.00 -12.74 2.56
C LEU A 6 -1.18 -13.71 2.49
N THR A 7 -2.41 -13.20 2.40
CA THR A 7 -3.57 -14.07 2.17
C THR A 7 -3.47 -14.72 0.78
N THR A 8 -4.25 -15.78 0.56
CA THR A 8 -4.31 -16.41 -0.76
C THR A 8 -4.73 -15.42 -1.85
N GLU A 9 -5.67 -14.52 -1.55
CA GLU A 9 -6.12 -13.48 -2.46
C GLU A 9 -4.97 -12.50 -2.79
N GLU A 10 -4.24 -12.02 -1.78
CA GLU A 10 -3.09 -11.13 -1.98
C GLU A 10 -1.99 -11.77 -2.84
N ARG A 11 -1.73 -13.07 -2.64
CA ARG A 11 -0.78 -13.82 -3.46
C ARG A 11 -1.22 -13.91 -4.92
N VAL A 12 -2.51 -14.16 -5.17
CA VAL A 12 -3.08 -14.20 -6.53
C VAL A 12 -2.98 -12.83 -7.19
N LEU A 13 -3.41 -11.75 -6.52
CA LEU A 13 -3.35 -10.39 -7.05
C LEU A 13 -1.92 -9.97 -7.38
N ARG A 14 -0.96 -10.26 -6.49
CA ARG A 14 0.47 -9.99 -6.71
C ARG A 14 1.00 -10.72 -7.94
N MET A 15 0.66 -11.99 -8.12
CA MET A 15 1.06 -12.77 -9.30
C MET A 15 0.42 -12.23 -10.58
N MET A 16 -0.88 -11.95 -10.57
CA MET A 16 -1.58 -11.39 -11.74
C MET A 16 -0.99 -10.04 -12.16
N LYS A 17 -0.77 -9.13 -11.20
CA LYS A 17 -0.14 -7.83 -11.44
C LYS A 17 1.25 -7.98 -12.03
N SER A 18 2.07 -8.88 -11.50
CA SER A 18 3.41 -9.16 -12.00
C SER A 18 3.37 -9.63 -13.46
N VAL A 19 2.52 -10.61 -13.77
CA VAL A 19 2.40 -11.15 -15.13
C VAL A 19 1.92 -10.10 -16.11
N LEU A 20 0.86 -9.35 -15.78
CA LEU A 20 0.34 -8.28 -16.63
C LEU A 20 1.38 -7.17 -16.88
N THR A 21 2.15 -6.82 -15.86
CA THR A 21 3.23 -5.82 -15.98
C THR A 21 4.37 -6.32 -16.86
N SER A 22 4.74 -7.61 -16.76
CA SER A 22 5.72 -8.22 -17.67
C SER A 22 5.23 -8.21 -19.11
N VAL A 23 3.98 -8.60 -19.36
CA VAL A 23 3.37 -8.53 -20.70
C VAL A 23 3.37 -7.10 -21.24
N ALA A 24 3.00 -6.12 -20.43
CA ALA A 24 3.02 -4.71 -20.84
C ALA A 24 4.43 -4.22 -21.18
N ARG A 25 5.46 -4.68 -20.45
CA ARG A 25 6.87 -4.37 -20.73
C ARG A 25 7.35 -5.02 -22.02
N ASP A 26 7.05 -6.30 -22.21
CA ASP A 26 7.51 -7.07 -23.38
C ASP A 26 6.83 -6.61 -24.68
N THR A 27 5.61 -6.08 -24.56
CA THR A 27 4.84 -5.55 -25.69
C THR A 27 5.02 -4.04 -25.92
N ALA A 28 5.80 -3.36 -25.08
CA ALA A 28 6.05 -1.93 -25.22
C ALA A 28 6.69 -1.63 -26.60
N PRO A 29 6.07 -0.77 -27.42
CA PRO A 29 6.53 -0.52 -28.78
C PRO A 29 7.82 0.29 -28.73
N ARG A 30 8.75 -0.05 -29.63
CA ARG A 30 9.91 0.82 -29.88
C ARG A 30 9.45 2.08 -30.60
N PRO A 31 10.15 3.22 -30.44
CA PRO A 31 9.84 4.43 -31.19
C PRO A 31 9.73 4.15 -32.69
N GLY A 32 8.63 4.57 -33.31
CA GLY A 32 8.37 4.36 -34.74
C GLY A 32 7.78 2.99 -35.11
N THR A 33 7.54 2.09 -34.15
CA THR A 33 6.85 0.81 -34.38
C THR A 33 5.42 0.84 -33.85
N ARG A 34 4.52 0.09 -34.50
CA ARG A 34 3.16 -0.13 -33.97
C ARG A 34 3.21 -1.10 -32.80
N HIS A 35 2.30 -0.90 -31.84
CA HIS A 35 2.11 -1.82 -30.72
C HIS A 35 1.62 -3.20 -31.24
N PRO A 36 2.15 -4.33 -30.72
CA PRO A 36 1.76 -5.67 -31.18
C PRO A 36 0.35 -6.09 -30.72
N LEU A 37 -0.12 -5.55 -29.60
CA LEU A 37 -1.49 -5.74 -29.10
C LEU A 37 -2.45 -4.70 -29.67
N SER A 38 -3.73 -5.07 -29.78
CA SER A 38 -4.81 -4.15 -30.16
C SER A 38 -5.07 -3.11 -29.07
N ASP A 39 -5.61 -1.94 -29.45
CA ASP A 39 -5.99 -0.89 -28.50
C ASP A 39 -6.97 -1.38 -27.43
N ASN A 40 -7.91 -2.25 -27.82
CA ASN A 40 -8.86 -2.86 -26.89
C ASN A 40 -8.15 -3.74 -25.85
N THR A 41 -7.17 -4.54 -26.27
CA THR A 41 -6.37 -5.38 -25.36
C THR A 41 -5.54 -4.52 -24.41
N ILE A 42 -4.91 -3.45 -24.92
CA ILE A 42 -4.14 -2.52 -24.09
C ILE A 42 -5.04 -1.88 -23.03
N GLN A 43 -6.24 -1.46 -23.43
CA GLN A 43 -7.21 -0.87 -22.52
C GLN A 43 -7.68 -1.86 -21.46
N GLY A 44 -7.98 -3.10 -21.83
CA GLY A 44 -8.34 -4.16 -20.88
C GLY A 44 -7.23 -4.45 -19.86
N ILE A 45 -5.95 -4.42 -20.27
CA ILE A 45 -4.82 -4.56 -19.34
C ILE A 45 -4.78 -3.41 -18.33
N ARG A 46 -4.99 -2.15 -18.78
CA ARG A 46 -5.03 -0.99 -17.88
C ARG A 46 -6.16 -1.10 -16.88
N GLU A 47 -7.37 -1.43 -17.33
CA GLU A 47 -8.54 -1.59 -16.48
C GLU A 47 -8.35 -2.69 -15.45
N CYS A 48 -7.81 -3.84 -15.86
CA CYS A 48 -7.49 -4.93 -14.95
C CYS A 48 -6.46 -4.52 -13.88
N LEU A 49 -5.38 -3.84 -14.27
CA LEU A 49 -4.37 -3.35 -13.33
C LEU A 49 -4.93 -2.30 -12.36
N MET A 50 -5.88 -1.46 -12.80
CA MET A 50 -6.60 -0.54 -11.91
C MET A 50 -7.44 -1.29 -10.88
N LEU A 51 -8.23 -2.28 -11.30
CA LEU A 51 -9.05 -3.10 -10.40
C LEU A 51 -8.19 -3.85 -9.37
N ILE A 52 -7.08 -4.44 -9.81
CA ILE A 52 -6.13 -5.10 -8.91
C ILE A 52 -5.61 -4.10 -7.86
N SER A 53 -5.23 -2.89 -8.29
CA SER A 53 -4.68 -1.88 -7.37
C SER A 53 -5.71 -1.40 -6.34
N VAL A 54 -6.98 -1.27 -6.73
CA VAL A 54 -8.08 -0.95 -5.81
C VAL A 54 -8.24 -2.07 -4.78
N ARG A 55 -8.26 -3.33 -5.23
CA ARG A 55 -8.44 -4.47 -4.33
C ARG A 55 -7.25 -4.68 -3.39
N GLU A 56 -6.03 -4.51 -3.87
CA GLU A 56 -4.83 -4.53 -3.03
C GLU A 56 -4.90 -3.49 -1.92
N ARG A 57 -5.45 -2.30 -2.21
CA ARG A 57 -5.64 -1.25 -1.21
C ARG A 57 -6.71 -1.63 -0.18
N GLU A 58 -7.86 -2.14 -0.61
CA GLU A 58 -8.92 -2.61 0.29
C GLU A 58 -8.40 -3.69 1.25
N LEU A 59 -7.65 -4.68 0.74
CA LEU A 59 -7.03 -5.72 1.55
C LEU A 59 -5.99 -5.14 2.51
N GLY A 60 -5.22 -4.13 2.09
CA GLY A 60 -4.30 -3.41 2.96
C GLY A 60 -5.01 -2.76 4.15
N GLU A 61 -6.11 -2.05 3.88
CA GLU A 61 -6.95 -1.38 4.89
C GLU A 61 -7.61 -2.40 5.83
N GLU A 62 -8.15 -3.51 5.32
CA GLU A 62 -8.76 -4.60 6.10
C GLU A 62 -7.77 -5.24 7.08
N HIS A 63 -6.51 -5.40 6.68
CA HIS A 63 -5.45 -5.98 7.53
C HIS A 63 -4.74 -4.93 8.40
N GLY A 64 -5.23 -3.68 8.43
CA GLY A 64 -4.64 -2.59 9.21
C GLY A 64 -3.23 -2.21 8.74
N ARG A 65 -2.86 -2.52 7.49
CA ARG A 65 -1.58 -2.11 6.91
C ARG A 65 -1.72 -0.68 6.42
N ASP A 66 -0.94 0.22 7.01
CA ASP A 66 -0.93 1.61 6.59
C ASP A 66 -0.28 1.75 5.20
N MET A 67 -1.11 1.93 4.18
CA MET A 67 -0.66 2.18 2.80
C MET A 67 -0.17 3.62 2.58
N SER A 68 -0.27 4.50 3.60
CA SER A 68 0.20 5.89 3.52
C SER A 68 1.67 6.06 3.88
N ALA A 69 2.37 4.98 4.27
CA ALA A 69 3.78 5.01 4.62
C ALA A 69 4.63 5.53 3.45
N ARG A 70 5.01 6.81 3.52
CA ARG A 70 5.95 7.42 2.59
C ARG A 70 7.32 6.77 2.77
N PRO A 71 8.00 6.33 1.69
CA PRO A 71 9.39 5.92 1.77
C PRO A 71 10.21 7.05 2.41
N ARG A 72 10.96 6.71 3.45
CA ARG A 72 11.91 7.61 4.11
C ARG A 72 13.33 7.15 3.83
N TYR A 73 14.27 8.09 3.81
CA TYR A 73 15.67 7.73 3.73
C TYR A 73 16.14 7.06 5.03
N ILE A 74 17.10 6.15 4.94
CA ILE A 74 17.60 5.41 6.12
C ILE A 74 18.28 6.32 7.16
N ASP A 75 18.80 7.46 6.72
CA ASP A 75 19.48 8.49 7.49
C ASP A 75 18.56 9.64 7.90
N GLU A 76 17.27 9.60 7.52
CA GLU A 76 16.30 10.64 7.87
C GLU A 76 16.02 10.63 9.38
N PRO A 77 16.27 11.76 10.10
CA PRO A 77 16.01 11.83 11.53
C PRO A 77 14.50 11.77 11.81
N LYS A 78 14.08 10.89 12.72
CA LYS A 78 12.67 10.80 13.13
C LYS A 78 12.27 12.05 13.91
N THR A 79 11.37 12.85 13.34
CA THR A 79 10.81 14.06 13.97
C THR A 79 9.71 13.78 15.00
N GLU A 80 9.21 12.54 15.05
CA GLU A 80 8.08 12.17 15.91
C GLU A 80 8.52 11.20 17.01
N VAL A 81 8.18 11.52 18.25
CA VAL A 81 8.38 10.66 19.43
C VAL A 81 7.03 10.11 19.84
N VAL A 82 6.79 8.82 19.63
CA VAL A 82 5.59 8.14 20.13
C VAL A 82 5.75 7.94 21.63
N VAL A 83 5.02 8.72 22.42
CA VAL A 83 4.96 8.57 23.88
C VAL A 83 3.73 7.75 24.24
N PRO A 84 3.87 6.60 24.94
CA PRO A 84 2.73 5.83 25.40
C PRO A 84 1.95 6.63 26.46
N LEU A 85 0.68 6.92 26.17
CA LEU A 85 -0.19 7.62 27.11
C LEU A 85 -0.77 6.63 28.10
N ASN A 86 -0.36 6.73 29.36
CA ASN A 86 -0.97 5.98 30.45
C ASN A 86 -2.23 6.72 30.93
N VAL A 87 -3.40 6.25 30.50
CA VAL A 87 -4.70 6.85 30.80
C VAL A 87 -5.02 6.95 32.30
N ASP A 88 -4.44 6.08 33.12
CA ASP A 88 -4.68 6.08 34.57
C ASP A 88 -3.97 7.25 35.25
N THR A 89 -2.78 7.62 34.76
CA THR A 89 -2.03 8.78 35.26
C THR A 89 -2.69 10.12 34.88
N MET A 90 -3.35 10.19 33.72
CA MET A 90 -4.05 11.40 33.28
C MET A 90 -5.32 11.69 34.09
N LYS A 91 -6.05 10.64 34.51
CA LYS A 91 -7.23 10.79 35.38
C LYS A 91 -6.88 11.27 36.78
N GLN A 92 -5.68 10.95 37.28
CA GLN A 92 -5.20 11.44 38.58
C GLN A 92 -4.84 12.94 38.54
N GLY A 93 -4.31 13.44 37.41
CA GLY A 93 -4.02 14.87 37.23
C GLY A 93 -5.28 15.73 37.29
N LEU A 94 -6.34 15.37 36.54
CA LEU A 94 -7.59 16.14 36.52
C LEU A 94 -8.30 16.22 37.87
N LYS A 95 -8.17 15.19 38.73
CA LYS A 95 -8.77 15.19 40.07
C LYS A 95 -8.03 16.11 41.05
N LYS A 96 -6.74 16.33 40.83
CA LYS A 96 -5.89 17.14 41.71
C LYS A 96 -6.11 18.64 41.50
N ASP A 97 -6.44 19.06 40.28
CA ASP A 97 -6.66 20.47 39.94
C ASP A 97 -8.09 20.96 40.28
N SER A 98 -9.01 20.06 40.61
CA SER A 98 -10.38 20.39 41.06
C SER A 98 -10.53 20.50 42.59
N ALA A 99 -9.42 20.52 43.33
CA ALA A 99 -9.37 20.52 44.79
C ALA A 99 -8.63 21.74 45.40
N ASP A 100 -8.36 22.77 44.60
CA ASP A 100 -7.86 24.09 45.06
C ASP A 100 -8.92 25.18 44.79
#